data_AF-A0A2W4QWD1-F1
#
_entry.id   AF-A0A2W4QWD1-F1
#
_cell.length_a   1.000
_cell.length_b   1.000
_cell.length_c   1.000
_cell.angle_alpha   90.00
_cell.angle_beta   90.00
_cell.angle_gamma   90.00
#
_symmetry.space_group_name_H-M   'P 1'
#
loop_
_entity.id
_entity.type
_entity.pdbx_description
1 polymer ?
#
loop_
_entity_poly.entity_id
_entity_poly.type
_entity_poly.pdbx_seq_one_letter_code
_entity_poly.pdbx_strand_id
1 'polypeptide(L)'
;MSDPTRPRGPRVFEPDDPSLLRVPEPAKETVLGAEDMPEVEVGAPAPAPRTGIRWGAILGSALLGLAALAFSLWLTQLATETLARNDIIGWIAVFLVAVAGLAASAIVLRETVGIMRLNRLGRIRRSLEDALDARDAAREKSVLRQLLSTFSGRDDMKWSIARFREHESDVRDPGDLARLADREVFAPLDRRAKRIVLSSAKRVSVVTAISPLPIVDVVFVLIENLKMLRSLATLYGGRPGLMAALKLG
;
A
#
# COMPACT_ATOMS: atom_id res chain seq x y z
N MET A 1 -15.13 20.63 -53.48
CA MET A 1 -13.85 21.01 -54.11
C MET A 1 -12.79 20.90 -53.03
N SER A 2 -12.03 19.80 -53.03
CA SER A 2 -11.00 19.49 -52.04
C SER A 2 -9.66 19.44 -52.78
N ASP A 3 -8.73 20.32 -52.41
CA ASP A 3 -7.41 20.46 -53.03
C ASP A 3 -6.47 19.33 -52.49
N PRO A 4 -5.72 18.59 -53.34
CA PRO A 4 -4.93 17.46 -52.88
C PRO A 4 -3.61 17.93 -52.23
N THR A 5 -3.29 17.34 -51.09
CA THR A 5 -2.06 17.58 -50.31
C THR A 5 -0.83 17.16 -51.12
N ARG A 6 -0.06 18.14 -51.60
CA ARG A 6 1.26 17.91 -52.22
C ARG A 6 2.23 17.26 -51.22
N PRO A 7 3.09 16.32 -51.66
CA PRO A 7 4.08 15.70 -50.79
C PRO A 7 5.14 16.74 -50.38
N ARG A 8 5.42 16.84 -49.07
CA ARG A 8 6.45 17.74 -48.54
C ARG A 8 7.84 17.17 -48.84
N GLY A 9 8.64 17.92 -49.60
CA GLY A 9 10.04 17.59 -49.85
C GLY A 9 10.94 17.76 -48.61
N PRO A 10 12.15 17.18 -48.62
CA PRO A 10 13.09 17.26 -47.51
C PRO A 10 13.55 18.70 -47.28
N ARG A 11 13.55 19.14 -46.01
CA ARG A 11 14.06 20.43 -45.57
C ARG A 11 15.44 20.24 -44.95
N VAL A 12 16.41 21.05 -45.38
CA VAL A 12 17.73 21.19 -44.75
C VAL A 12 17.62 22.35 -43.76
N PHE A 13 18.05 22.12 -42.52
CA PHE A 13 18.04 23.14 -41.47
C PHE A 13 19.47 23.64 -41.28
N GLU A 14 19.65 24.96 -41.38
CA GLU A 14 20.92 25.62 -41.05
C GLU A 14 20.94 26.00 -39.56
N PRO A 15 22.11 26.04 -38.90
CA PRO A 15 22.22 26.25 -37.45
C PRO A 15 21.65 27.57 -36.91
N ASP A 16 21.38 28.56 -37.78
CA ASP A 16 20.88 29.90 -37.41
C ASP A 16 19.40 30.14 -37.82
N ASP A 17 18.61 29.08 -38.01
CA ASP A 17 17.18 29.22 -38.33
C ASP A 17 16.37 29.79 -37.14
N PRO A 18 15.71 30.97 -37.28
CA PRO A 18 14.96 31.63 -36.20
C PRO A 18 13.72 30.85 -35.73
N SER A 19 13.34 29.77 -36.41
CA SER A 19 12.30 28.85 -35.95
C SER A 19 12.76 27.90 -34.83
N LEU A 20 14.07 27.74 -34.60
CA LEU A 20 14.65 26.91 -33.55
C LEU A 20 14.89 27.65 -32.22
N LEU A 21 14.78 28.98 -32.21
CA LEU A 21 14.95 29.84 -31.03
C LEU A 21 13.65 30.08 -30.26
N ARG A 22 12.52 29.51 -30.70
CA ARG A 22 11.30 29.44 -29.88
C ARG A 22 11.37 28.21 -28.98
N VAL A 23 11.52 28.46 -27.68
CA VAL A 23 11.17 27.47 -26.65
C VAL A 23 9.72 27.03 -26.93
N PRO A 24 9.45 25.74 -27.15
CA PRO A 24 8.08 25.27 -27.27
C PRO A 24 7.35 25.62 -25.98
N GLU A 25 6.24 26.34 -26.08
CA GLU A 25 5.30 26.40 -24.96
C GLU A 25 4.99 24.96 -24.54
N PRO A 26 5.02 24.64 -23.23
CA PRO A 26 4.71 23.29 -22.79
C PRO A 26 3.32 22.95 -23.31
N ALA A 27 3.25 21.91 -24.15
CA ALA A 27 2.00 21.33 -24.56
C ALA A 27 1.20 21.07 -23.29
N LYS A 28 0.01 21.66 -23.19
CA LYS A 28 -0.95 21.29 -22.15
C LYS A 28 -1.25 19.82 -22.37
N GLU A 29 -0.57 18.95 -21.62
CA GLU A 29 -1.05 17.61 -21.37
C GLU A 29 -2.45 17.79 -20.79
N THR A 30 -3.45 17.47 -21.59
CA THR A 30 -4.81 17.25 -21.12
C THR A 30 -4.76 16.04 -20.19
N VAL A 31 -4.39 16.31 -18.93
CA VAL A 31 -4.58 15.41 -17.80
C VAL A 31 -6.09 15.26 -17.63
N LEU A 32 -6.62 14.20 -18.25
CA LEU A 32 -7.98 13.78 -18.03
C LEU A 32 -8.11 13.36 -16.56
N GLY A 33 -8.75 14.19 -15.74
CA GLY A 33 -9.20 13.85 -14.39
C GLY A 33 -8.09 13.70 -13.35
N ALA A 34 -7.39 14.78 -13.04
CA ALA A 34 -6.91 14.98 -11.68
C ALA A 34 -8.10 15.48 -10.85
N GLU A 35 -9.03 14.58 -10.52
CA GLU A 35 -9.84 14.80 -9.32
C GLU A 35 -8.88 14.77 -8.14
N ASP A 36 -8.96 15.80 -7.31
CA ASP A 36 -8.18 15.99 -6.09
C ASP A 36 -8.18 14.69 -5.28
N MET A 37 -7.11 13.92 -5.45
CA MET A 37 -6.71 12.92 -4.48
C MET A 37 -6.52 13.66 -3.18
N PRO A 38 -7.25 13.35 -2.09
CA PRO A 38 -7.01 14.00 -0.82
C PRO A 38 -5.54 13.82 -0.49
N GLU A 39 -4.84 14.94 -0.36
CA GLU A 39 -3.49 15.00 0.16
C GLU A 39 -3.56 14.31 1.52
N VAL A 40 -3.01 13.08 1.57
CA VAL A 40 -2.88 12.36 2.82
C VAL A 40 -1.83 13.14 3.60
N GLU A 41 -2.28 14.11 4.38
CA GLU A 41 -1.49 14.76 5.41
C GLU A 41 -0.86 13.63 6.22
N VAL A 42 0.45 13.45 6.03
CA VAL A 42 1.26 12.59 6.86
C VAL A 42 1.27 13.29 8.22
N GLY A 43 0.32 12.90 9.06
CA GLY A 43 0.05 13.53 10.34
C GLY A 43 1.33 13.73 11.16
N ALA A 44 1.39 14.91 11.77
CA ALA A 44 2.40 15.36 12.71
C ALA A 44 2.80 14.26 13.73
N PRO A 45 4.05 14.28 14.22
CA PRO A 45 4.63 13.19 14.99
C PRO A 45 3.79 12.83 16.22
N ALA A 46 3.48 11.54 16.34
CA ALA A 46 2.74 11.00 17.48
C ALA A 46 3.49 11.34 18.80
N PRO A 47 2.80 11.91 19.80
CA PRO A 47 3.42 12.31 21.06
C PRO A 47 4.06 11.12 21.79
N ALA A 48 5.17 11.40 22.47
CA ALA A 48 5.95 10.42 23.24
C ALA A 48 5.08 9.54 24.17
N PRO A 49 5.43 8.25 24.40
CA PRO A 49 4.62 7.36 25.21
C PRO A 49 4.58 7.86 26.66
N ARG A 50 3.44 8.42 27.06
CA ARG A 50 3.17 8.83 28.44
C ARG A 50 3.11 7.56 29.30
N THR A 51 4.07 7.42 30.20
CA THR A 51 4.16 6.36 31.22
C THR A 51 3.16 6.64 32.33
N GLY A 52 1.88 6.36 32.06
CA GLY A 52 0.80 6.39 33.04
C GLY A 52 -0.13 5.20 32.85
N ILE A 53 -0.88 4.85 33.90
CA ILE A 53 -1.94 3.84 33.82
C ILE A 53 -2.92 4.30 32.73
N ARG A 54 -2.97 3.54 31.63
CA ARG A 54 -3.84 3.83 30.49
C ARG A 54 -5.25 3.41 30.85
N TRP A 55 -5.95 4.22 31.65
CA TRP A 55 -7.37 4.02 31.95
C TRP A 55 -8.22 3.80 30.69
N GLY A 56 -7.85 4.45 29.57
CA GLY A 56 -8.45 4.19 28.26
C GLY A 56 -8.18 2.79 27.70
N ALA A 57 -7.01 2.19 27.97
CA ALA A 57 -6.74 0.81 27.60
C ALA A 57 -7.50 -0.19 28.49
N ILE A 58 -7.66 0.12 29.78
CA ILE A 58 -8.47 -0.70 30.70
C ILE A 58 -9.94 -0.64 30.28
N LEU A 59 -10.50 0.55 30.09
CA LEU A 59 -11.87 0.75 29.60
C LEU A 59 -12.08 0.10 28.23
N GLY A 60 -11.13 0.26 27.31
CA GLY A 60 -11.14 -0.40 26.01
C GLY A 60 -11.15 -1.91 26.12
N SER A 61 -10.31 -2.50 27.00
CA SER A 61 -10.29 -3.94 27.23
C SER A 61 -11.58 -4.46 27.87
N ALA A 62 -12.18 -3.68 28.78
CA ALA A 62 -13.45 -4.03 29.42
C ALA A 62 -14.62 -3.97 28.43
N LEU A 63 -14.70 -2.92 27.61
CA LEU A 63 -15.71 -2.80 26.55
C LEU A 63 -15.55 -3.89 25.49
N LEU A 64 -14.33 -4.22 25.11
CA LEU A 64 -14.05 -5.29 24.17
C LEU A 64 -14.40 -6.67 24.75
N GLY A 65 -14.09 -6.91 26.02
CA GLY A 65 -14.51 -8.11 26.75
C GLY A 65 -16.03 -8.22 26.85
N LEU A 66 -16.72 -7.12 27.13
CA LEU A 66 -18.18 -7.06 27.18
C LEU A 66 -18.80 -7.34 25.80
N ALA A 67 -18.25 -6.76 24.73
CA ALA A 67 -18.69 -7.02 23.37
C ALA A 67 -18.47 -8.48 22.97
N ALA A 68 -17.34 -9.08 23.35
CA ALA A 68 -17.07 -10.49 23.11
C ALA A 68 -18.05 -11.40 23.86
N LEU A 69 -18.39 -11.07 25.11
CA LEU A 69 -19.40 -11.81 25.88
C LEU A 69 -20.79 -11.67 25.27
N ALA A 70 -21.20 -10.46 24.91
CA ALA A 70 -22.49 -10.22 24.26
C ALA A 70 -22.60 -10.96 22.92
N PHE A 71 -21.53 -10.93 22.12
CA PHE A 71 -21.45 -11.67 20.87
C PHE A 71 -21.53 -13.19 21.10
N SER A 72 -20.81 -13.72 22.10
CA SER A 72 -20.87 -15.14 22.47
C SER A 72 -22.28 -15.56 22.86
N LEU A 73 -22.96 -14.77 23.69
CA LEU A 73 -24.33 -15.06 24.11
C LEU A 73 -25.29 -15.02 22.94
N TRP A 74 -25.21 -13.98 22.10
CA TRP A 74 -26.01 -13.87 20.88
C TRP A 74 -25.79 -15.08 19.95
N LEU A 75 -24.55 -15.53 19.80
CA LEU A 75 -24.20 -16.70 18.98
C LEU A 75 -24.84 -17.98 19.52
N THR A 76 -24.74 -18.19 20.83
CA THR A 76 -25.32 -19.37 21.49
C THR A 76 -26.83 -19.36 21.40
N GLN A 77 -27.47 -18.20 21.56
CA GLN A 77 -28.92 -18.06 21.41
C GLN A 77 -29.35 -18.32 19.97
N LEU A 78 -28.68 -17.71 19.00
CA LEU A 78 -28.95 -17.90 17.57
C LEU A 78 -28.82 -19.38 17.17
N ALA A 79 -27.77 -20.07 17.62
CA ALA A 79 -27.58 -21.49 17.35
C ALA A 79 -28.72 -22.34 17.96
N THR A 80 -29.08 -22.07 19.21
CA THR A 80 -30.10 -22.84 19.94
C THR A 80 -31.49 -22.62 19.34
N GLU A 81 -31.83 -21.38 18.98
CA GLU A 81 -33.11 -21.02 18.35
C GLU A 81 -33.25 -21.58 16.93
N THR A 82 -32.16 -21.60 16.16
CA THR A 82 -32.19 -22.11 14.78
C THR A 82 -32.27 -23.64 14.75
N LEU A 83 -31.56 -24.32 15.65
CA LEU A 83 -31.63 -25.78 15.81
C LEU A 83 -33.02 -26.26 16.27
N ALA A 84 -33.70 -25.47 17.12
CA ALA A 84 -35.02 -25.83 17.63
C ALA A 84 -36.16 -25.76 16.59
N ARG A 85 -35.95 -25.07 15.46
CA ARG A 85 -37.04 -24.73 14.51
C ARG A 85 -36.99 -25.55 13.22
N ASN A 86 -35.81 -25.84 12.67
CA ASN A 86 -35.63 -26.70 11.49
C ASN A 86 -34.17 -27.16 11.34
N ASP A 87 -33.92 -28.47 11.40
CA ASP A 87 -32.59 -29.07 11.57
C ASP A 87 -31.60 -28.67 10.45
N ILE A 88 -32.03 -28.70 9.19
CA ILE A 88 -31.15 -28.38 8.04
C ILE A 88 -30.79 -26.88 7.97
N ILE A 89 -31.74 -25.99 8.25
CA ILE A 89 -31.50 -24.53 8.22
C ILE A 89 -30.61 -24.12 9.40
N GLY A 90 -30.76 -24.78 10.55
CA GLY A 90 -29.89 -24.63 11.72
C GLY A 90 -28.43 -24.94 11.42
N TRP A 91 -28.16 -26.10 10.82
CA TRP A 91 -26.80 -26.47 10.45
C TRP A 91 -26.16 -25.52 9.43
N ILE A 92 -26.92 -25.03 8.45
CA ILE A 92 -26.43 -24.03 7.48
C ILE A 92 -26.08 -22.71 8.18
N ALA A 93 -26.94 -22.21 9.08
CA ALA A 93 -26.70 -20.97 9.82
C ALA A 93 -25.46 -21.06 10.73
N VAL A 94 -25.32 -22.17 11.48
CA VAL A 94 -24.16 -22.42 12.35
C VAL A 94 -22.87 -22.51 11.53
N PHE A 95 -22.91 -23.19 10.38
CA PHE A 95 -21.77 -23.26 9.48
C PHE A 95 -21.34 -21.88 8.95
N LEU A 96 -22.29 -21.06 8.49
CA LEU A 96 -22.04 -19.69 8.01
C LEU A 96 -21.44 -18.81 9.11
N VAL A 97 -21.97 -18.90 10.33
CA VAL A 97 -21.44 -18.21 11.51
C VAL A 97 -20.01 -18.64 11.83
N ALA A 98 -19.73 -19.95 11.82
CA ALA A 98 -18.40 -20.48 12.09
C ALA A 98 -17.37 -20.00 11.05
N VAL A 99 -17.75 -20.02 9.76
CA VAL A 99 -16.92 -19.49 8.67
C VAL A 99 -16.69 -17.98 8.82
N ALA A 100 -17.74 -17.21 9.14
CA ALA A 100 -17.62 -15.78 9.37
C ALA A 100 -16.71 -15.45 10.57
N GLY A 101 -16.83 -16.19 11.67
CA GLY A 101 -15.98 -16.04 12.85
C GLY A 101 -14.51 -16.39 12.57
N LEU A 102 -14.26 -17.45 11.80
CA LEU A 102 -12.92 -17.83 11.36
C LEU A 102 -12.30 -16.74 10.45
N ALA A 103 -13.08 -16.23 9.49
CA ALA A 103 -12.65 -15.16 8.59
C ALA A 103 -12.35 -13.85 9.35
N ALA A 104 -13.22 -13.44 10.26
CA ALA A 104 -13.01 -12.27 11.11
C ALA A 104 -11.75 -12.42 11.96
N SER A 105 -11.55 -13.60 12.56
CA SER A 105 -10.35 -13.91 13.37
C SER A 105 -9.08 -13.83 12.52
N ALA A 106 -9.10 -14.40 11.30
CA ALA A 106 -7.98 -14.31 10.37
C ALA A 106 -7.66 -12.86 9.95
N ILE A 107 -8.68 -12.01 9.76
CA ILE A 107 -8.51 -10.59 9.45
C ILE A 107 -7.85 -9.86 10.63
N VAL A 108 -8.34 -10.05 11.85
CA VAL A 108 -7.79 -9.42 13.07
C VAL A 108 -6.34 -9.85 13.32
N LEU A 109 -6.03 -11.15 13.18
CA LEU A 109 -4.65 -11.64 13.31
C LEU A 109 -3.74 -11.03 12.25
N ARG A 110 -4.22 -10.93 11.00
CA ARG A 110 -3.46 -10.30 9.90
C ARG A 110 -3.15 -8.83 10.19
N GLU A 111 -4.14 -8.11 10.70
CA GLU A 111 -4.01 -6.68 11.01
C GLU A 111 -3.04 -6.42 12.16
N THR A 112 -3.09 -7.26 13.20
CA THR A 112 -2.20 -7.16 14.37
C THR A 112 -0.73 -7.33 13.96
N VAL A 113 -0.44 -8.25 13.04
CA VAL A 113 0.90 -8.43 12.45
C VAL A 113 1.31 -7.21 11.62
N GLY A 114 0.36 -6.58 10.92
CA GLY A 114 0.55 -5.33 10.19
C GLY A 114 0.96 -4.17 11.10
N ILE A 115 0.27 -4.00 12.23
CA ILE A 115 0.52 -2.94 13.20
C ILE A 115 1.91 -3.08 13.85
N MET A 116 2.31 -4.30 14.24
CA MET A 116 3.64 -4.55 14.80
C MET A 116 4.76 -4.17 13.82
N ARG A 117 4.52 -4.40 12.52
CA ARG A 117 5.47 -4.05 11.47
C ARG A 117 5.52 -2.53 11.22
N LEU A 118 4.37 -1.86 11.22
CA LEU A 118 4.30 -0.42 11.05
C LEU A 118 5.07 0.32 12.15
N ASN A 119 4.96 -0.17 13.40
CA ASN A 119 5.72 0.36 14.53
C ASN A 119 7.24 0.19 14.37
N ARG A 120 7.69 -0.90 13.72
CA ARG A 120 9.11 -1.11 13.42
C ARG A 120 9.59 -0.14 12.34
N LEU A 121 8.80 0.08 11.30
CA LEU A 121 9.12 1.01 10.22
C LEU A 121 9.12 2.47 10.72
N GLY A 122 8.17 2.84 11.58
CA GLY A 122 8.11 4.18 12.19
C GLY A 122 9.27 4.48 13.13
N ARG A 123 9.96 3.48 13.70
CA ARG A 123 11.21 3.70 14.44
C ARG A 123 12.37 4.01 13.50
N ILE A 124 12.47 3.29 12.38
CA ILE A 124 13.52 3.49 11.37
C ILE A 124 13.35 4.86 10.69
N ARG A 125 12.12 5.25 10.36
CA ARG A 125 11.81 6.56 9.79
C ARG A 125 12.23 7.71 10.70
N ARG A 126 11.87 7.65 11.98
CA ARG A 126 12.28 8.64 12.98
C ARG A 126 13.80 8.72 13.11
N SER A 127 14.50 7.58 13.17
CA SER A 127 15.96 7.60 13.22
C SER A 127 16.62 8.16 11.95
N LEU A 128 15.95 8.11 10.81
CA LEU A 128 16.44 8.72 9.58
C LEU A 128 16.18 10.24 9.58
N GLU A 129 14.99 10.66 9.99
CA GLU A 129 14.64 12.08 10.19
C GLU A 129 15.61 12.74 11.18
N ASP A 130 15.85 12.10 12.35
CA ASP A 130 16.83 12.57 13.34
C ASP A 130 18.26 12.68 12.76
N ALA A 131 18.65 11.76 11.87
CA ALA A 131 19.98 11.78 11.25
C ALA A 131 20.12 12.87 10.18
N LEU A 132 19.04 13.15 9.44
CA LEU A 132 18.98 14.23 8.45
C LEU A 132 18.99 15.60 9.14
N ASP A 133 18.22 15.76 10.21
CA ASP A 133 18.20 17.00 11.01
C ASP A 133 19.56 17.27 11.67
N ALA A 134 20.22 16.22 12.18
CA ALA A 134 21.57 16.31 12.73
C ALA A 134 22.68 16.44 11.66
N ARG A 135 22.34 16.29 10.37
CA ARG A 135 23.28 16.21 9.23
C ARG A 135 24.43 15.22 9.46
N ASP A 136 24.13 14.09 10.10
CA ASP A 136 25.10 13.04 10.39
C ASP A 136 25.08 11.96 9.32
N ALA A 137 26.00 12.06 8.36
CA ALA A 137 26.12 11.13 7.23
C ALA A 137 26.45 9.68 7.68
N ALA A 138 27.16 9.50 8.80
CA ALA A 138 27.48 8.16 9.30
C ALA A 138 26.22 7.49 9.88
N ARG A 139 25.40 8.27 10.59
CA ARG A 139 24.14 7.80 11.17
C ARG A 139 23.10 7.52 10.08
N GLU A 140 22.97 8.41 9.09
CA GLU A 140 22.14 8.21 7.90
C GLU A 140 22.47 6.89 7.21
N LYS A 141 23.76 6.64 6.94
CA LYS A 141 24.26 5.41 6.32
C LYS A 141 23.91 4.16 7.13
N SER A 142 24.04 4.22 8.46
CA SER A 142 23.72 3.09 9.34
C SER A 142 22.22 2.75 9.33
N VAL A 143 21.36 3.77 9.37
CA VAL A 143 19.90 3.64 9.36
C VAL A 143 19.43 3.11 8.01
N LEU A 144 19.97 3.62 6.90
CA LEU A 144 19.67 3.13 5.56
C LEU A 144 20.07 1.66 5.37
N ARG A 145 21.26 1.26 5.84
CA ARG A 145 21.69 -0.15 5.78
C ARG A 145 20.76 -1.05 6.59
N GLN A 146 20.31 -0.60 7.77
CA GLN A 146 19.35 -1.34 8.58
C GLN A 146 17.99 -1.47 7.86
N LEU A 147 17.52 -0.40 7.23
CA LEU A 147 16.31 -0.42 6.41
C LEU A 147 16.43 -1.41 5.24
N LEU A 148 17.50 -1.33 4.45
CA LEU A 148 17.74 -2.20 3.28
C LEU A 148 17.95 -3.67 3.68
N SER A 149 18.54 -3.94 4.85
CA SER A 149 18.66 -5.31 5.37
C SER A 149 17.30 -5.98 5.59
N THR A 150 16.26 -5.21 5.93
CA THR A 150 14.88 -5.72 6.07
C THR A 150 14.32 -6.24 4.74
N PHE A 151 14.87 -5.76 3.63
CA PHE A 151 14.50 -6.16 2.27
C PHE A 151 15.49 -7.13 1.61
N SER A 152 16.58 -7.50 2.27
CA SER A 152 17.65 -8.34 1.68
C SER A 152 17.20 -9.76 1.29
N GLY A 153 16.15 -10.28 1.91
CA GLY A 153 15.57 -11.60 1.59
C GLY A 153 14.69 -11.65 0.33
N ARG A 154 14.66 -10.57 -0.47
CA ARG A 154 13.81 -10.43 -1.65
C ARG A 154 14.62 -10.46 -2.94
N ASP A 155 14.39 -11.48 -3.75
CA ASP A 155 15.07 -11.63 -5.05
C ASP A 155 14.78 -10.47 -6.00
N ASP A 156 13.56 -9.91 -5.96
CA ASP A 156 13.14 -8.80 -6.80
C ASP A 156 13.84 -7.47 -6.48
N MET A 157 14.52 -7.37 -5.33
CA MET A 157 15.21 -6.17 -4.88
C MET A 157 16.73 -6.31 -4.81
N LYS A 158 17.27 -7.54 -4.98
CA LYS A 158 18.71 -7.81 -4.90
C LYS A 158 19.55 -6.89 -5.79
N TRP A 159 19.10 -6.67 -7.02
CA TRP A 159 19.81 -5.82 -7.98
C TRP A 159 19.79 -4.33 -7.62
N SER A 160 18.64 -3.79 -7.23
CA SER A 160 18.54 -2.40 -6.78
C SER A 160 19.35 -2.14 -5.52
N ILE A 161 19.35 -3.09 -4.57
CA ILE A 161 20.17 -3.00 -3.35
C ILE A 161 21.66 -3.11 -3.68
N ALA A 162 22.04 -3.97 -4.62
CA ALA A 162 23.43 -4.10 -5.05
C ALA A 162 23.95 -2.81 -5.71
N ARG A 163 23.16 -2.20 -6.61
CA ARG A 163 23.53 -0.91 -7.22
C ARG A 163 23.64 0.20 -6.19
N PHE A 164 22.70 0.28 -5.25
CA PHE A 164 22.78 1.27 -4.17
C PHE A 164 24.07 1.10 -3.36
N ARG A 165 24.45 -0.13 -3.02
CA ARG A 165 25.70 -0.42 -2.28
C ARG A 165 26.97 -0.05 -3.04
N GLU A 166 26.95 -0.14 -4.37
CA GLU A 166 28.07 0.26 -5.22
C GLU A 166 28.30 1.78 -5.18
N HIS A 167 27.21 2.56 -5.12
CA HIS A 167 27.28 4.04 -5.10
C HIS A 167 27.28 4.63 -3.67
N GLU A 168 27.02 3.81 -2.63
CA GLU A 168 27.00 4.22 -1.21
C GLU A 168 28.38 4.68 -0.70
N SER A 169 29.49 4.26 -1.34
CA SER A 169 30.84 4.71 -0.98
C SER A 169 31.19 6.11 -1.50
N ASP A 170 30.53 6.56 -2.56
CA ASP A 170 30.88 7.78 -3.28
C ASP A 170 30.13 9.00 -2.74
N VAL A 171 29.02 8.78 -2.05
CA VAL A 171 28.22 9.84 -1.42
C VAL A 171 28.71 10.11 0.00
N ARG A 172 29.22 11.32 0.24
CA ARG A 172 29.71 11.78 1.56
C ARG A 172 28.79 12.82 2.21
N ASP A 173 27.97 13.50 1.42
CA ASP A 173 27.16 14.62 1.89
C ASP A 173 25.87 14.13 2.58
N PRO A 174 25.52 14.73 3.74
CA PRO A 174 24.32 14.36 4.47
C PRO A 174 23.06 14.69 3.66
N GLY A 175 22.18 13.69 3.50
CA GLY A 175 20.91 13.76 2.76
C GLY A 175 20.96 13.29 1.31
N ASP A 176 22.13 13.27 0.68
CA ASP A 176 22.26 12.78 -0.70
C ASP A 176 22.17 11.25 -0.77
N LEU A 177 22.54 10.56 0.32
CA LEU A 177 22.44 9.11 0.39
C LEU A 177 20.97 8.66 0.48
N ALA A 178 20.14 9.38 1.23
CA ALA A 178 18.70 9.19 1.28
C ALA A 178 18.04 9.42 -0.09
N ARG A 179 18.44 10.48 -0.82
CA ARG A 179 17.95 10.76 -2.18
C ARG A 179 18.36 9.69 -3.18
N LEU A 180 19.57 9.15 -3.06
CA LEU A 180 20.06 8.05 -3.88
C LEU A 180 19.23 6.77 -3.63
N ALA A 181 18.96 6.44 -2.37
CA ALA A 181 18.12 5.30 -2.02
C ALA A 181 16.69 5.45 -2.53
N ASP A 182 16.12 6.65 -2.44
CA ASP A 182 14.79 6.94 -2.97
C ASP A 182 14.72 6.68 -4.48
N ARG A 183 15.67 7.23 -5.24
CA ARG A 183 15.73 7.09 -6.70
C ARG A 183 15.97 5.65 -7.16
N GLU A 184 16.88 4.92 -6.51
CA GLU A 184 17.33 3.61 -7.00
C GLU A 184 16.53 2.43 -6.44
N VAL A 185 16.05 2.54 -5.19
CA VAL A 185 15.41 1.44 -4.48
C VAL A 185 13.91 1.66 -4.35
N PHE A 186 13.45 2.84 -3.92
CA PHE A 186 12.04 3.07 -3.58
C PHE A 186 11.17 3.51 -4.78
N ALA A 187 11.68 4.35 -5.68
CA ALA A 187 10.97 4.77 -6.88
C ALA A 187 10.40 3.61 -7.73
N PRO A 188 11.12 2.50 -8.01
CA PRO A 188 10.54 1.37 -8.74
C PRO A 188 9.47 0.60 -7.95
N LEU A 189 9.56 0.56 -6.61
CA LEU A 189 8.52 -0.01 -5.74
C LEU A 189 7.24 0.82 -5.81
N ASP A 190 7.37 2.14 -5.71
CA ASP A 190 6.23 3.05 -5.72
C ASP A 190 5.49 3.01 -7.05
N ARG A 191 6.20 2.90 -8.17
CA ARG A 191 5.57 2.69 -9.49
C ARG A 191 4.78 1.38 -9.56
N ARG A 192 5.24 0.32 -8.90
CA ARG A 192 4.49 -0.96 -8.81
C ARG A 192 3.26 -0.80 -7.92
N ALA A 193 3.40 -0.11 -6.80
CA ALA A 193 2.29 0.17 -5.88
C ALA A 193 1.19 0.98 -6.57
N LYS A 194 1.57 2.05 -7.27
CA LYS A 194 0.65 2.87 -8.09
C LYS A 194 -0.07 2.02 -9.13
N ARG A 195 0.62 1.10 -9.81
CA ARG A 195 -0.03 0.18 -10.77
C ARG A 195 -1.04 -0.75 -10.12
N ILE A 196 -0.76 -1.27 -8.91
CA ILE A 196 -1.71 -2.10 -8.17
C ILE A 196 -2.98 -1.30 -7.88
N VAL A 197 -2.83 -0.10 -7.28
CA VAL A 197 -3.96 0.77 -6.94
C VAL A 197 -4.77 1.14 -8.19
N LEU A 198 -4.11 1.59 -9.26
CA LEU A 198 -4.77 1.94 -10.52
C LEU A 198 -5.52 0.74 -11.13
N SER A 199 -4.93 -0.46 -11.07
CA SER A 199 -5.58 -1.66 -11.62
C SER A 199 -6.82 -2.06 -10.82
N SER A 200 -6.79 -1.91 -9.50
CA SER A 200 -7.94 -2.17 -8.63
C SER A 200 -9.01 -1.10 -8.81
N ALA A 201 -8.64 0.17 -8.85
CA ALA A 201 -9.55 1.29 -9.13
C ALA A 201 -10.28 1.11 -10.48
N LYS A 202 -9.56 0.70 -11.54
CA LYS A 202 -10.17 0.41 -12.84
C LYS A 202 -11.20 -0.73 -12.76
N ARG A 203 -10.91 -1.80 -12.04
CA ARG A 203 -11.84 -2.94 -11.88
C ARG A 203 -13.09 -2.52 -11.11
N VAL A 204 -12.91 -1.77 -10.03
CA VAL A 204 -14.03 -1.22 -9.24
C VAL A 204 -14.88 -0.30 -10.12
N SER A 205 -14.28 0.67 -10.82
CA SER A 205 -15.00 1.61 -11.69
C SER A 205 -15.83 0.90 -12.76
N VAL A 206 -15.31 -0.15 -13.40
CA VAL A 206 -16.05 -0.94 -14.39
C VAL A 206 -17.24 -1.66 -13.75
N VAL A 207 -17.07 -2.25 -12.57
CA VAL A 207 -18.15 -2.96 -11.87
C VAL A 207 -19.23 -1.99 -11.41
N THR A 208 -18.85 -0.84 -10.86
CA THR A 208 -19.80 0.20 -10.43
C THR A 208 -20.60 0.76 -11.60
N ALA A 209 -19.99 0.92 -12.78
CA ALA A 209 -20.67 1.42 -13.98
C ALA A 209 -21.68 0.43 -14.59
N ILE A 210 -21.47 -0.88 -14.38
CA ILE A 210 -22.27 -1.94 -15.02
C ILE A 210 -23.21 -2.62 -14.01
N SER A 211 -23.02 -2.42 -12.70
CA SER A 211 -23.77 -3.16 -11.66
C SER A 211 -25.23 -2.71 -11.54
N PRO A 212 -26.20 -3.63 -11.72
CA PRO A 212 -27.62 -3.34 -11.50
C PRO A 212 -28.07 -3.49 -10.02
N LEU A 213 -27.21 -4.04 -9.15
CA LEU A 213 -27.54 -4.35 -7.75
C LEU A 213 -26.53 -3.69 -6.78
N PRO A 214 -26.98 -2.79 -5.87
CA PRO A 214 -26.10 -2.11 -4.93
C PRO A 214 -25.29 -3.07 -4.04
N ILE A 215 -25.88 -4.19 -3.64
CA ILE A 215 -25.22 -5.21 -2.79
C ILE A 215 -24.02 -5.83 -3.51
N VAL A 216 -24.14 -6.08 -4.82
CA VAL A 216 -23.09 -6.73 -5.62
C VAL A 216 -21.88 -5.81 -5.78
N ASP A 217 -22.12 -4.52 -6.00
CA ASP A 217 -21.05 -3.50 -6.09
C ASP A 217 -20.26 -3.39 -4.78
N VAL A 218 -20.96 -3.23 -3.64
CA VAL A 218 -20.33 -3.13 -2.32
C VAL A 218 -19.49 -4.36 -1.98
N VAL A 219 -20.02 -5.57 -2.24
CA VAL A 219 -19.29 -6.82 -2.01
C VAL A 219 -18.06 -6.92 -2.92
N PHE A 220 -18.18 -6.55 -4.20
CA PHE A 220 -17.06 -6.57 -5.12
C PHE A 220 -15.96 -5.59 -4.71
N VAL A 221 -16.32 -4.35 -4.37
CA VAL A 221 -15.39 -3.31 -3.88
C VAL A 221 -14.63 -3.81 -2.66
N LEU A 222 -15.32 -4.45 -1.71
CA LEU A 222 -14.69 -5.03 -0.53
C LEU A 222 -13.66 -6.11 -0.90
N ILE A 223 -14.03 -7.06 -1.76
CA ILE A 223 -13.13 -8.13 -2.20
C ILE A 223 -11.90 -7.55 -2.91
N GLU A 224 -12.11 -6.58 -3.79
CA GLU A 224 -11.03 -5.95 -4.55
C GLU A 224 -10.10 -5.13 -3.64
N ASN A 225 -10.63 -4.40 -2.65
CA ASN A 225 -9.85 -3.71 -1.63
C ASN A 225 -8.99 -4.68 -0.81
N LEU A 226 -9.56 -5.82 -0.39
CA LEU A 226 -8.80 -6.85 0.35
C LEU A 226 -7.67 -7.45 -0.49
N LYS A 227 -7.91 -7.68 -1.79
CA LYS A 227 -6.89 -8.15 -2.75
C LYS A 227 -5.80 -7.11 -3.00
N MET A 228 -6.19 -5.85 -3.20
CA MET A 228 -5.28 -4.72 -3.36
C MET A 228 -4.36 -4.59 -2.14
N LEU A 229 -4.93 -4.58 -0.93
CA LEU A 229 -4.19 -4.51 0.32
C LEU A 229 -3.24 -5.70 0.48
N ARG A 230 -3.66 -6.92 0.13
CA ARG A 230 -2.78 -8.09 0.13
C ARG A 230 -1.61 -7.91 -0.82
N SER A 231 -1.86 -7.39 -2.01
CA SER A 231 -0.83 -7.17 -3.04
C SER A 231 0.17 -6.09 -2.61
N LEU A 232 -0.31 -4.97 -2.04
CA LEU A 232 0.52 -3.91 -1.44
C LEU A 232 1.33 -4.41 -0.25
N ALA A 233 0.71 -5.17 0.65
CA ALA A 233 1.39 -5.78 1.79
C ALA A 233 2.45 -6.79 1.34
N THR A 234 2.25 -7.50 0.23
CA THR A 234 3.28 -8.36 -0.36
C THR A 234 4.40 -7.52 -0.98
N LEU A 235 4.04 -6.42 -1.65
CA LEU A 235 4.97 -5.51 -2.32
C LEU A 235 5.88 -4.73 -1.36
N TYR A 236 5.41 -4.28 -0.20
CA TYR A 236 6.24 -3.60 0.82
C TYR A 236 6.67 -4.52 1.96
N GLY A 237 6.03 -5.68 2.10
CA GLY A 237 6.12 -6.52 3.28
C GLY A 237 6.79 -7.88 3.11
N GLY A 238 7.46 -8.17 1.99
CA GLY A 238 8.16 -9.43 1.70
C GLY A 238 8.22 -10.53 2.78
N ARG A 239 7.29 -11.49 2.67
CA ARG A 239 7.56 -12.93 2.49
C ARG A 239 6.42 -13.42 1.60
N PRO A 240 6.68 -14.06 0.45
CA PRO A 240 5.61 -14.76 -0.25
C PRO A 240 5.11 -15.82 0.73
N GLY A 241 3.91 -15.63 1.27
CA GLY A 241 3.21 -16.74 1.92
C GLY A 241 3.15 -17.88 0.91
N LEU A 242 3.37 -19.11 1.39
CA LEU A 242 3.38 -20.45 0.77
C LEU A 242 2.74 -20.68 -0.63
N MET A 243 1.88 -19.77 -1.10
CA MET A 243 1.21 -19.76 -2.40
C MET A 243 2.08 -19.31 -3.60
N ALA A 244 3.22 -18.63 -3.40
CA ALA A 244 4.10 -18.28 -4.55
C ALA A 244 4.93 -19.47 -5.05
N ALA A 245 5.21 -20.45 -4.17
CA ALA A 245 5.91 -21.69 -4.53
C ALA A 245 5.04 -22.65 -5.36
N LEU A 246 3.71 -22.50 -5.30
CA LEU A 246 2.76 -23.36 -6.01
C LEU A 246 2.44 -22.91 -7.44
N LYS A 247 3.10 -21.87 -7.97
CA LYS A 247 2.88 -21.38 -9.35
C LYS A 247 4.06 -21.62 -10.31
N LEU A 248 4.98 -22.50 -9.93
CA LEU A 248 6.16 -22.92 -10.72
C LEU A 248 6.36 -24.44 -10.73
N GLY A 249 5.28 -25.21 -10.52
CA GLY A 249 5.22 -26.65 -10.77
C GLY A 249 4.23 -26.94 -11.90
#